data_AF-A0A836BK24-F1
#
_entry.id   AF-A0A836BK24-F1
#
_cell.length_a   1.000
_cell.length_b   1.000
_cell.length_c   1.000
_cell.angle_alpha   90.00
_cell.angle_beta   90.00
_cell.angle_gamma   90.00
#
_symmetry.space_group_name_H-M   'P 1'
#
loop_
_entity.id
_entity.type
_entity.pdbx_description
1 polymer ?
#
loop_
_entity_poly.entity_id
_entity_poly.type
_entity_poly.pdbx_seq_one_letter_code
_entity_poly.pdbx_strand_id
1 'polypeptide(L)'
;MRKSMKFSDEQIRDILKLKDHIIDKIEKHKEEIDMLEKNLNILNSTLKESSFTKASALSSNKTKTSSATSIPITNGSGGEVIANAYVTPDQVSIVLNEEVGIEADTPPLKSFFIDRIIAEMKRKDSSEVQRGKIQPES
;
A
#
# COMPACT_ATOMS: atom_id res chain seq x y z
N MET A 1 -45.76 -16.38 34.85
CA MET A 1 -46.73 -16.08 33.77
C MET A 1 -46.09 -15.06 32.83
N ARG A 2 -45.81 -15.41 31.56
CA ARG A 2 -45.37 -14.41 30.57
C ARG A 2 -46.61 -13.69 30.06
N LYS A 3 -46.74 -12.40 30.37
CA LYS A 3 -47.84 -11.55 29.89
C LYS A 3 -47.71 -11.45 28.37
N SER A 4 -48.65 -12.04 27.63
CA SER A 4 -48.75 -11.88 26.18
C SER A 4 -49.08 -10.40 25.93
N MET A 5 -48.13 -9.69 25.32
CA MET A 5 -48.33 -8.32 24.86
C MET A 5 -49.24 -8.41 23.63
N LYS A 6 -50.53 -8.12 23.81
CA LYS A 6 -51.47 -8.02 22.68
C LYS A 6 -51.39 -6.62 22.13
N PHE A 7 -50.75 -6.46 20.99
CA PHE A 7 -50.76 -5.22 20.22
C PHE A 7 -52.13 -5.05 19.57
N SER A 8 -52.60 -3.79 19.46
CA SER A 8 -53.78 -3.49 18.63
C SER A 8 -53.44 -3.64 17.15
N ASP A 9 -54.44 -3.85 16.30
CA ASP A 9 -54.24 -3.98 14.85
C ASP A 9 -53.57 -2.75 14.23
N GLU A 10 -53.86 -1.55 14.75
CA GLU A 10 -53.19 -0.32 14.34
C GLU A 10 -51.70 -0.33 14.71
N GLN A 11 -51.36 -0.78 15.92
CA GLN A 11 -49.96 -0.93 16.34
C GLN A 11 -49.23 -1.98 15.48
N ILE A 12 -49.89 -3.08 15.12
CA ILE A 12 -49.31 -4.09 14.23
C ILE A 12 -49.04 -3.47 12.84
N ARG A 13 -49.95 -2.65 12.33
CA ARG A 13 -49.80 -1.99 11.03
C ARG A 13 -48.64 -0.99 11.02
N ASP A 14 -48.48 -0.20 12.08
CA ASP A 14 -47.38 0.75 12.19
C ASP A 14 -46.03 0.05 12.37
N ILE A 15 -45.99 -1.06 13.10
CA ILE A 15 -44.79 -1.91 13.21
C ILE A 15 -44.38 -2.47 11.84
N LEU A 16 -45.34 -2.90 11.01
CA LEU A 16 -45.06 -3.40 9.66
C LEU A 16 -44.50 -2.29 8.76
N LYS A 17 -45.10 -1.10 8.76
CA LYS A 17 -44.57 0.05 8.01
C LYS A 17 -43.15 0.42 8.45
N LEU A 18 -42.88 0.41 9.75
CA LEU A 18 -41.55 0.70 10.29
C LEU A 18 -40.54 -0.37 9.87
N LYS A 19 -40.93 -1.64 9.90
CA LYS A 19 -40.11 -2.75 9.43
C LYS A 19 -39.74 -2.55 7.95
N ASP A 20 -40.72 -2.25 7.11
CA ASP A 20 -40.50 -2.05 5.67
C ASP A 20 -39.56 -0.85 5.42
N HIS A 21 -39.78 0.25 6.13
CA HIS A 21 -38.89 1.42 6.06
C HIS A 21 -37.44 1.12 6.48
N ILE A 22 -37.26 0.29 7.51
CA ILE A 22 -35.94 -0.13 7.96
C ILE A 22 -35.27 -1.02 6.90
N ILE A 23 -36.01 -1.94 6.29
CA ILE A 23 -35.50 -2.82 5.22
C ILE A 23 -35.02 -1.99 4.03
N ASP A 24 -35.83 -1.04 3.55
CA ASP A 24 -35.47 -0.15 2.45
C ASP A 24 -34.19 0.65 2.75
N LYS A 25 -34.04 1.14 3.99
CA LYS A 25 -32.82 1.87 4.40
C LYS A 25 -31.59 0.97 4.42
N ILE A 26 -31.74 -0.25 4.92
CA ILE A 26 -30.63 -1.22 4.95
C ILE A 26 -30.17 -1.53 3.52
N GLU A 27 -31.11 -1.73 2.59
CA GLU A 27 -30.79 -1.99 1.19
C GLU A 27 -30.03 -0.84 0.55
N LYS A 28 -30.53 0.40 0.69
CA LYS A 28 -29.85 1.61 0.17
C LYS A 28 -28.44 1.78 0.72
N HIS A 29 -28.25 1.61 2.03
CA HIS A 29 -26.92 1.73 2.62
C HIS A 29 -25.97 0.62 2.15
N LYS A 30 -26.46 -0.59 1.88
CA LYS A 30 -25.63 -1.67 1.32
C LYS A 30 -25.18 -1.34 -0.10
N GLU A 31 -26.06 -0.80 -0.94
CA GLU A 31 -25.70 -0.36 -2.29
C GLU A 31 -24.66 0.76 -2.25
N GLU A 32 -24.80 1.72 -1.33
CA GLU A 32 -23.85 2.81 -1.17
C GLU A 32 -22.47 2.32 -0.70
N ILE A 33 -22.43 1.37 0.24
CA ILE A 33 -21.18 0.71 0.66
C ILE A 33 -20.51 0.00 -0.52
N ASP A 34 -21.26 -0.81 -1.28
CA ASP A 34 -20.72 -1.54 -2.44
C ASP A 34 -20.14 -0.57 -3.50
N MET A 35 -20.80 0.56 -3.74
CA MET A 35 -20.29 1.59 -4.65
C MET A 35 -18.99 2.22 -4.14
N LEU A 36 -18.91 2.54 -2.84
CA LEU A 36 -17.71 3.13 -2.23
C LEU A 36 -16.53 2.14 -2.23
N GLU A 37 -16.77 0.87 -1.95
CA GLU A 37 -15.74 -0.18 -1.99
C GLU A 37 -15.19 -0.36 -3.41
N LYS A 38 -16.06 -0.38 -4.43
CA LYS A 38 -15.64 -0.43 -5.84
C LYS A 38 -14.80 0.78 -6.23
N ASN A 39 -15.21 1.98 -5.84
CA ASN A 39 -14.46 3.21 -6.11
C ASN A 39 -13.08 3.17 -5.45
N LEU A 40 -13.00 2.73 -4.19
CA LEU A 40 -11.74 2.60 -3.47
C LEU A 40 -10.81 1.58 -4.15
N ASN A 41 -11.35 0.47 -4.65
CA ASN A 41 -10.56 -0.54 -5.34
C ASN A 41 -9.99 -0.01 -6.67
N ILE A 42 -10.77 0.77 -7.42
CA ILE A 42 -10.29 1.46 -8.63
C ILE A 42 -9.16 2.41 -8.27
N LEU A 43 -9.35 3.27 -7.27
CA LEU A 43 -8.31 4.22 -6.82
C LEU A 43 -7.02 3.50 -6.39
N ASN A 44 -7.13 2.40 -5.65
CA ASN A 44 -5.98 1.60 -5.25
C ASN A 44 -5.26 0.96 -6.45
N SER A 45 -6.02 0.49 -7.45
CA SER A 45 -5.44 -0.08 -8.68
C SER A 45 -4.71 0.99 -9.49
N THR A 46 -5.32 2.16 -9.67
CA THR A 46 -4.69 3.32 -10.32
C THR A 46 -3.45 3.77 -9.56
N LEU A 47 -3.50 3.84 -8.22
CA LEU A 47 -2.34 4.23 -7.42
C LEU A 47 -1.21 3.19 -7.52
N LYS A 48 -1.53 1.90 -7.58
CA LYS A 48 -0.52 0.86 -7.83
C LYS A 48 0.11 1.02 -9.22
N GLU A 49 -0.70 1.25 -10.25
CA GLU A 49 -0.20 1.47 -11.61
C GLU A 49 0.65 2.74 -11.72
N SER A 50 0.29 3.81 -11.01
CA SER A 50 1.06 5.06 -11.02
C SER A 50 2.29 5.02 -10.11
N SER A 51 2.24 4.26 -9.02
CA SER A 51 3.35 4.19 -8.04
C SER A 51 4.39 3.12 -8.38
N PHE A 52 4.05 2.13 -9.21
CA PHE A 52 4.96 1.07 -9.62
C PHE A 52 5.26 1.16 -11.13
N THR A 53 6.42 1.72 -11.45
CA THR A 53 7.04 1.53 -12.76
C THR A 53 7.49 0.07 -12.87
N LYS A 54 6.97 -0.69 -13.86
CA LYS A 54 7.47 -2.05 -14.15
C LYS A 54 8.98 -1.97 -14.42
N ALA A 55 9.77 -2.88 -13.85
CA ALA A 55 11.22 -2.92 -14.06
C ALA A 55 11.61 -3.03 -15.55
N SER A 56 10.74 -3.61 -16.38
CA SER A 56 10.90 -3.67 -17.84
C SER A 56 10.62 -2.35 -18.56
N ALA A 57 9.89 -1.43 -17.93
CA ALA A 57 9.59 -0.07 -18.43
C ALA A 57 10.66 0.95 -18.00
N LEU A 58 11.44 0.65 -16.95
CA LEU A 58 12.77 1.20 -16.83
C LEU A 58 13.61 0.56 -17.96
N SER A 59 13.58 1.18 -19.14
CA SER A 59 14.67 1.01 -20.10
C SER A 59 15.96 1.08 -19.30
N SER A 60 16.83 0.09 -19.47
CA SER A 60 18.21 0.15 -19.00
C SER A 60 18.87 1.32 -19.73
N ASN A 61 18.61 2.55 -19.30
CA ASN A 61 19.35 3.73 -19.69
C ASN A 61 20.70 3.66 -19.00
N LYS A 62 21.51 2.68 -19.40
CA LYS A 62 22.91 2.98 -19.65
C LYS A 62 22.90 4.07 -20.71
N THR A 63 23.61 5.17 -20.44
CA THR A 63 23.81 6.35 -21.30
C THR A 63 22.72 7.43 -21.13
N LYS A 64 23.01 8.71 -20.86
CA LYS A 64 24.24 9.50 -20.88
C LYS A 64 24.19 10.57 -19.78
N THR A 65 25.21 10.58 -18.96
CA THR A 65 25.63 11.71 -18.13
C THR A 65 26.02 12.84 -19.07
N SER A 66 25.11 13.79 -19.30
CA SER A 66 25.47 15.07 -19.89
C SER A 66 24.61 16.15 -19.26
N SER A 67 25.20 16.87 -18.31
CA SER A 67 24.74 18.10 -17.66
C SER A 67 23.82 18.04 -16.43
N ALA A 68 23.64 16.89 -15.76
CA ALA A 68 23.07 16.91 -14.41
C ALA A 68 24.17 17.24 -13.40
N THR A 69 24.05 18.35 -12.68
CA THR A 69 24.93 18.70 -11.55
C THR A 69 24.85 17.58 -10.52
N SER A 70 25.89 16.74 -10.45
CA SER A 70 25.96 15.64 -9.49
C SER A 70 26.39 16.18 -8.12
N ILE A 71 25.65 15.82 -7.08
CA ILE A 71 26.01 16.11 -5.69
C ILE A 71 26.77 14.88 -5.16
N PRO A 72 28.08 14.99 -4.86
CA PRO A 72 28.83 13.88 -4.29
C PRO A 72 28.38 13.61 -2.85
N ILE A 73 28.12 12.34 -2.55
CA ILE A 73 27.80 11.85 -1.21
C ILE A 73 29.04 11.17 -0.66
N THR A 74 29.51 11.63 0.50
CA THR A 74 30.69 11.09 1.16
C THR A 74 30.35 10.18 2.33
N ASN A 75 31.27 9.28 2.70
CA ASN A 75 31.17 8.55 3.95
C ASN A 75 31.31 9.52 5.15
N GLY A 76 30.63 9.22 6.26
CA GLY A 76 30.58 10.10 7.43
C GLY A 76 31.90 10.22 8.22
N SER A 77 32.88 9.37 7.90
CA SER A 77 34.14 9.23 8.66
C SER A 77 35.41 9.57 7.88
N GLY A 78 35.39 9.55 6.55
CA GLY A 78 36.60 9.58 5.72
C GLY A 78 36.59 10.53 4.53
N GLY A 79 35.47 11.24 4.26
CA GLY A 79 35.37 12.18 3.13
C GLY A 79 35.45 11.54 1.75
N GLU A 80 35.50 10.20 1.68
CA GLU A 80 35.52 9.44 0.43
C GLU A 80 34.13 9.47 -0.20
N VAL A 81 34.07 9.78 -1.49
CA VAL A 81 32.82 9.82 -2.24
C VAL A 81 32.33 8.39 -2.48
N ILE A 82 31.20 8.04 -1.89
CA ILE A 82 30.60 6.71 -1.98
C ILE A 82 29.46 6.64 -3.01
N ALA A 83 28.87 7.78 -3.37
CA ALA A 83 27.81 7.86 -4.36
C ALA A 83 27.73 9.25 -4.98
N ASN A 84 27.05 9.34 -6.12
CA ASN A 84 26.69 10.60 -6.76
C ASN A 84 25.16 10.69 -6.87
N ALA A 85 24.59 11.78 -6.36
CA ALA A 85 23.18 12.08 -6.52
C ALA A 85 22.96 13.00 -7.72
N TYR A 86 22.07 12.60 -8.62
CA TYR A 86 21.62 13.36 -9.77
C TYR A 86 20.20 13.85 -9.49
N VAL A 87 20.04 15.16 -9.37
CA VAL A 87 18.74 15.79 -9.08
C VAL A 87 18.20 16.42 -10.35
N THR A 88 16.99 16.02 -10.74
CA THR A 88 16.16 16.67 -11.75
C THR A 88 14.93 17.29 -11.06
N PRO A 89 14.17 18.18 -11.72
CA PRO A 89 12.95 18.75 -11.12
C PRO A 89 11.94 17.70 -10.67
N ASP A 90 11.91 16.55 -11.35
CA ASP A 90 10.91 15.51 -11.14
C ASP A 90 11.45 14.28 -10.37
N GLN A 91 12.78 14.13 -10.24
CA GLN A 91 13.38 12.91 -9.70
C GLN A 91 14.76 13.15 -9.05
N VAL A 92 15.07 12.37 -8.01
CA VAL A 92 16.43 12.22 -7.49
C VAL A 92 16.91 10.79 -7.76
N SER A 93 18.07 10.65 -8.41
CA SER A 93 18.72 9.36 -8.68
C SER A 93 20.06 9.31 -7.95
N ILE A 94 20.24 8.33 -7.07
CA ILE A 94 21.51 8.13 -6.33
C ILE A 94 22.20 6.92 -6.93
N VAL A 95 23.41 7.12 -7.46
CA VAL A 95 24.23 6.07 -8.06
C VAL A 95 25.47 5.86 -7.19
N LEU A 96 25.60 4.66 -6.64
CA LEU A 96 26.76 4.25 -5.88
C LEU A 96 27.97 4.09 -6.80
N ASN A 97 29.15 4.44 -6.30
CA ASN A 97 30.39 4.18 -7.03
C ASN A 97 30.63 2.66 -7.10
N GLU A 98 31.16 2.17 -8.23
CA GLU A 98 31.36 0.73 -8.49
C GLU A 98 32.27 0.04 -7.45
N GLU A 99 33.14 0.82 -6.81
CA GLU A 99 34.07 0.35 -5.76
C GLU A 99 33.39 0.21 -4.38
N VAL A 100 32.19 0.75 -4.20
CA VAL A 100 31.42 0.66 -2.95
C VAL A 100 30.57 -0.61 -2.98
N GLY A 101 31.14 -1.69 -2.43
CA GLY A 101 30.41 -2.92 -2.16
C GLY A 101 29.38 -2.70 -1.05
N ILE A 102 28.09 -2.78 -1.38
CA ILE A 102 27.03 -2.89 -0.38
C ILE A 102 26.77 -4.37 -0.15
N GLU A 103 27.19 -4.87 1.00
CA GLU A 103 26.83 -6.21 1.45
C GLU A 103 25.46 -6.18 2.15
N ALA A 104 24.76 -7.31 2.14
CA ALA A 104 23.47 -7.41 2.82
C ALA A 104 23.54 -7.10 4.32
N ASP A 105 24.74 -7.17 4.92
CA ASP A 105 25.00 -6.88 6.32
C ASP A 105 25.44 -5.43 6.58
N THR A 106 25.59 -4.61 5.54
CA THR A 106 25.99 -3.21 5.68
C THR A 106 24.88 -2.38 6.33
N PRO A 107 25.08 -1.76 7.51
CA PRO A 107 24.13 -0.80 8.06
C PRO A 107 24.17 0.51 7.24
N PRO A 108 23.04 1.21 7.01
CA PRO A 108 21.68 0.98 7.48
C PRO A 108 20.85 0.04 6.58
N LEU A 109 21.41 -0.51 5.49
CA LEU A 109 20.67 -1.38 4.57
C LEU A 109 20.06 -2.57 5.31
N LYS A 110 20.86 -3.29 6.11
CA LYS A 110 20.33 -4.44 6.85
C LYS A 110 19.26 -4.03 7.85
N SER A 111 19.59 -3.11 8.76
CA SER A 111 18.72 -2.76 9.88
C SER A 111 17.45 -2.03 9.45
N PHE A 112 17.52 -1.21 8.40
CA PHE A 112 16.38 -0.44 7.92
C PHE A 112 15.65 -1.14 6.77
N PHE A 113 16.34 -1.52 5.70
CA PHE A 113 15.67 -2.06 4.53
C PHE A 113 15.28 -3.52 4.74
N ILE A 114 16.23 -4.39 5.09
CA ILE A 114 15.96 -5.84 5.23
C ILE A 114 15.13 -6.14 6.48
N ASP A 115 15.62 -5.72 7.65
CA ASP A 115 15.06 -6.10 8.95
C ASP A 115 13.78 -5.31 9.29
N ARG A 116 13.60 -4.10 8.75
CA ARG A 116 12.41 -3.27 9.05
C ARG A 116 11.41 -3.23 7.90
N ILE A 117 11.82 -2.91 6.67
CA ILE A 117 10.86 -2.81 5.55
C ILE A 117 10.47 -4.20 5.02
N ILE A 118 11.43 -5.01 4.60
CA ILE A 118 11.16 -6.33 4.00
C ILE A 118 10.57 -7.30 5.03
N ALA A 119 11.05 -7.28 6.28
CA ALA A 119 10.50 -8.12 7.33
C ALA A 119 9.02 -7.81 7.65
N GLU A 120 8.64 -6.53 7.67
CA GLU A 120 7.23 -6.14 7.89
C GLU A 120 6.33 -6.62 6.74
N MET A 121 6.79 -6.51 5.50
CA MET A 121 6.08 -7.07 4.35
C MET A 121 5.91 -8.58 4.49
N LYS A 122 6.98 -9.31 4.85
CA LYS A 122 6.95 -10.76 5.06
C LYS A 122 6.00 -11.17 6.20
N ARG A 123 5.95 -10.42 7.30
CA ARG A 123 5.00 -10.64 8.40
C ARG A 123 3.56 -10.45 7.94
N LYS A 124 3.30 -9.39 7.16
CA LYS A 124 1.98 -9.11 6.62
C LYS A 124 1.53 -10.24 5.71
N ASP A 125 2.36 -10.66 4.76
CA ASP A 125 2.03 -11.78 3.87
C ASP A 125 1.80 -13.07 4.65
N SER A 126 2.66 -13.40 5.61
CA SER A 126 2.47 -14.57 6.49
C SER A 126 1.13 -14.55 7.23
N SER A 127 0.69 -13.37 7.69
CA SER A 127 -0.61 -13.20 8.35
C SER A 127 -1.80 -13.31 7.40
N GLU A 128 -1.64 -12.93 6.14
CA GLU A 128 -2.68 -13.05 5.11
C GLU A 128 -2.79 -14.51 4.62
N VAL A 129 -1.68 -15.26 4.55
CA VAL A 129 -1.66 -16.71 4.32
C VAL A 129 -2.42 -17.44 5.42
N GLN A 130 -2.14 -17.13 6.69
CA GLN A 130 -2.85 -17.73 7.83
C GLN A 130 -4.36 -17.43 7.81
N ARG A 131 -4.74 -16.27 7.27
CA ARG A 131 -6.14 -15.86 7.10
C ARG A 131 -6.79 -16.42 5.82
N GLY A 132 -6.06 -17.23 5.05
CA GLY A 132 -6.56 -17.86 3.81
C GLY A 132 -6.82 -16.89 2.66
N LYS A 133 -6.30 -15.66 2.73
CA LYS A 133 -6.51 -14.63 1.71
C LYS A 133 -5.50 -14.70 0.57
N ILE A 134 -4.35 -15.31 0.80
CA ILE A 134 -3.31 -15.58 -0.20
C ILE A 134 -2.79 -17.00 -0.04
N GLN A 135 -2.36 -17.63 -1.14
CA GLN A 135 -1.80 -18.98 -1.10
C GLN A 135 -0.37 -18.96 -0.54
N PRO A 136 0.04 -19.97 0.24
CA PRO A 136 1.44 -20.09 0.67
C PRO A 136 2.35 -20.29 -0.53
N GLU A 137 3.53 -19.66 -0.48
CA GLU A 137 4.63 -19.92 -1.40
C GLU A 137 5.00 -21.42 -1.35
N SER A 138 5.16 -22.04 -2.53
CA SER A 138 5.57 -23.46 -2.68
C SER A 138 7.07 -23.66 -2.47
#